data_AF-A0A957QET4-F1
#
_entry.id   AF-A0A957QET4-F1
#
_cell.length_a   1.000
_cell.length_b   1.000
_cell.length_c   1.000
_cell.angle_alpha   90.00
_cell.angle_beta   90.00
_cell.angle_gamma   90.00
#
_symmetry.space_group_name_H-M   'P 1'
#
loop_
_entity.id
_entity.type
_entity.pdbx_description
1 polymer ?
#
loop_
_entity_poly.entity_id
_entity_poly.type
_entity_poly.pdbx_seq_one_letter_code
_entity_poly.pdbx_strand_id
1 'polypeptide(L)' 'VSSAMKLITPGVVDLINMANEGNFPGGNYVGEVGLAPFHDFEDSVPQELKDEIDAVRAGLDDGSISTGYGN' A
#
# COMPACT_ATOMS: atom_id res chain seq x y z
N VAL A 1 4.53 15.56 4.65
CA VAL A 1 4.22 15.83 3.23
C VAL A 1 4.56 14.58 2.43
N SER A 2 3.56 13.84 1.95
CA SER A 2 3.78 12.63 1.14
C SER A 2 2.56 12.39 0.23
N SER A 3 2.62 11.36 -0.60
CA SER A 3 1.55 10.90 -1.50
C SER A 3 1.16 9.45 -1.19
N ALA A 4 -0.14 9.17 -1.17
CA ALA A 4 -0.64 7.81 -1.21
C ALA A 4 -0.40 7.21 -2.61
N MET A 5 0.15 6.01 -2.65
CA MET A 5 0.52 5.33 -3.88
C MET A 5 -0.38 4.12 -4.12
N LYS A 6 -0.87 4.00 -5.36
CA LYS A 6 -1.30 2.71 -5.89
C LYS A 6 -0.08 2.05 -6.52
N LEU A 7 0.31 0.88 -6.04
CA LEU A 7 1.53 0.20 -6.49
C LEU A 7 1.27 -0.57 -7.79
N ILE A 8 0.88 0.17 -8.84
CA ILE A 8 0.51 -0.39 -10.14
C ILE A 8 1.70 -1.06 -10.83
N THR A 9 2.89 -0.48 -10.73
CA THR A 9 4.09 -1.05 -11.37
C THR A 9 4.38 -2.48 -10.90
N PRO A 10 4.57 -2.76 -9.59
CA PRO A 10 4.74 -4.14 -9.14
C PRO A 10 3.50 -5.00 -9.43
N GLY A 11 2.28 -4.47 -9.25
CA GLY A 11 1.06 -5.22 -9.55
C GLY A 11 0.96 -5.68 -11.02
N VAL A 12 1.39 -4.86 -11.98
CA VAL A 12 1.44 -5.24 -13.40
C VAL A 12 2.54 -6.27 -13.66
N VAL A 13 3.70 -6.14 -13.01
CA VAL A 13 4.77 -7.14 -13.09
C VAL A 13 4.28 -8.50 -12.59
N ASP A 14 3.60 -8.53 -11.44
CA ASP A 14 3.05 -9.75 -10.87
C ASP A 14 2.00 -10.39 -11.78
N LEU A 15 1.11 -9.58 -12.35
CA LEU A 15 0.12 -10.04 -13.34
C LEU A 15 0.77 -10.64 -14.59
N ILE A 16 1.85 -10.04 -15.10
CA ILE A 16 2.59 -10.58 -16.26
C ILE A 16 3.26 -11.91 -15.89
N ASN A 17 3.86 -12.02 -14.72
CA ASN A 17 4.46 -13.26 -14.24
C ASN A 17 3.41 -14.38 -14.11
N MET A 18 2.27 -14.08 -13.47
CA MET A 18 1.15 -15.03 -13.36
C MET A 18 0.60 -15.43 -14.73
N ALA A 19 0.54 -14.51 -15.71
CA ALA A 19 0.15 -14.85 -17.07
C ALA A 19 1.10 -15.86 -17.72
N ASN A 20 2.41 -15.63 -17.58
CA ASN A 20 3.44 -16.50 -18.12
C ASN A 20 3.40 -17.91 -17.50
N GLU A 21 3.02 -18.00 -16.22
CA GLU A 21 2.84 -19.27 -15.50
C GLU A 21 1.50 -19.96 -15.78
N GLY A 22 0.61 -19.34 -16.57
CA GLY A 22 -0.73 -19.86 -16.86
C GLY A 22 -1.74 -19.69 -15.71
N ASN A 23 -1.41 -18.87 -14.70
CA ASN A 23 -2.20 -18.62 -13.49
C ASN A 23 -2.84 -17.22 -13.49
N PHE A 24 -3.08 -16.62 -14.66
CA PHE A 24 -3.63 -15.27 -14.72
C PHE A 24 -5.01 -15.19 -14.03
N PRO A 25 -5.20 -14.30 -13.04
CA PRO A 25 -6.45 -14.23 -12.31
C PRO A 25 -7.58 -13.68 -13.19
N GLY A 26 -8.77 -14.29 -13.09
CA GLY A 26 -9.99 -13.71 -13.62
C GLY A 26 -10.59 -12.68 -12.67
N GLY A 27 -11.31 -11.69 -13.23
CA GLY A 27 -12.00 -10.67 -12.43
C GLY A 27 -11.08 -9.55 -11.93
N ASN A 28 -11.43 -8.96 -10.78
CA ASN A 28 -10.68 -7.85 -10.21
C ASN A 28 -9.43 -8.35 -9.49
N TYR A 29 -8.28 -7.75 -9.81
CA TYR A 29 -7.04 -7.94 -9.07
C TYR A 29 -6.84 -6.77 -8.10
N VAL A 30 -6.79 -7.07 -6.80
CA VAL A 30 -6.55 -6.09 -5.75
C VAL A 30 -5.05 -6.07 -5.46
N GLY A 31 -4.36 -5.08 -6.01
CA GLY A 31 -2.93 -4.87 -5.80
C GLY A 31 -2.60 -4.07 -4.55
N GLU A 32 -1.32 -3.92 -4.28
CA GLU A 32 -0.82 -3.25 -3.08
C GLU A 32 -0.92 -1.72 -3.13
N VAL A 33 -0.83 -1.13 -1.95
CA VAL A 33 -0.77 0.31 -1.72
C VAL A 33 0.44 0.69 -0.88
N GLY A 34 0.88 1.94 -0.98
CA GLY A 34 2.04 2.44 -0.27
C GLY A 34 1.94 3.91 0.09
N LEU A 35 2.88 4.36 0.90
CA LEU A 35 3.13 5.76 1.18
C LEU A 35 4.50 6.12 0.62
N ALA A 36 4.59 7.21 -0.13
CA ALA A 36 5.87 7.68 -0.64
C ALA A 36 6.78 8.19 0.51
N PRO A 37 8.11 8.24 0.32
CA PRO A 37 9.01 8.91 1.25
C PRO A 37 8.64 10.38 1.46
N PHE A 38 9.02 10.98 2.60
CA PHE A 38 8.79 12.41 2.82
C PHE A 38 9.82 13.30 2.11
N HIS A 39 10.89 12.71 1.56
CA HIS A 39 11.93 13.39 0.77
C HIS A 39 12.56 14.57 1.53
N ASP A 40 12.54 15.78 0.96
CA ASP A 40 13.11 16.98 1.56
C ASP A 40 12.43 17.37 2.89
N PHE A 41 11.25 16.82 3.19
CA PHE A 41 10.53 17.05 4.43
C PHE A 41 10.80 15.98 5.51
N GLU A 42 11.67 14.99 5.26
CA GLU A 42 11.90 13.87 6.18
C GLU A 42 12.26 14.33 7.60
N ASP A 43 13.12 15.34 7.72
CA ASP A 43 13.54 15.92 9.01
C ASP A 43 12.48 16.85 9.62
N SER A 44 11.54 17.34 8.80
CA SER A 44 10.44 18.19 9.26
C SER A 44 9.26 17.40 9.80
N VAL A 45 9.21 16.09 9.55
CA VAL A 45 8.14 15.21 10.03
C VAL A 45 8.57 14.63 11.38
N PRO A 46 7.84 14.92 12.48
CA PRO A 46 8.18 14.39 13.79
C PRO A 46 8.17 12.86 13.82
N GLN A 47 9.07 12.27 14.60
CA GLN A 47 9.15 10.81 14.72
C GLN A 47 7.83 10.20 15.23
N GLU A 48 7.20 10.82 16.23
CA GLU A 48 5.90 10.38 16.76
C GLU A 48 4.82 10.26 15.67
N LEU A 49 4.80 11.19 14.70
CA LEU A 49 3.86 11.12 13.58
C LEU A 49 4.20 9.97 12.61
N LYS A 50 5.48 9.65 12.40
CA LYS A 50 5.88 8.49 11.59
C LYS A 50 5.46 7.19 12.28
N ASP A 51 5.67 7.11 13.58
CA ASP A 51 5.29 5.95 14.40
C ASP A 51 3.76 5.75 14.39
N GLU A 52 2.97 6.83 14.47
CA GLU A 52 1.52 6.77 14.33
C GLU A 52 1.09 6.26 12.95
N ILE A 53 1.74 6.70 11.87
CA ILE A 53 1.47 6.22 10.51
C ILE A 53 1.74 4.71 10.40
N ASP A 54 2.85 4.25 10.97
CA ASP A 54 3.21 2.82 10.97
C ASP A 54 2.24 1.98 11.81
N ALA A 55 1.81 2.49 12.96
CA ALA A 55 0.79 1.85 13.80
C ALA A 55 -0.57 1.75 13.07
N VAL A 56 -0.99 2.83 12.38
CA VAL A 56 -2.21 2.82 11.58
C VAL A 56 -2.09 1.84 10.42
N ARG A 57 -0.93 1.78 9.74
CA ARG A 57 -0.69 0.80 8.68
C ARG A 57 -0.84 -0.62 9.21
N ALA A 58 -0.17 -0.95 10.31
CA ALA A 58 -0.26 -2.27 10.93
C ALA A 58 -1.71 -2.61 11.31
N GLY A 59 -2.45 -1.66 11.88
CA GLY A 59 -3.85 -1.86 12.24
C GLY A 59 -4.79 -2.04 11.05
N LEU A 60 -4.49 -1.42 9.91
CA LEU A 60 -5.21 -1.66 8.66
C LEU A 60 -4.88 -3.04 8.07
N ASP A 61 -3.61 -3.46 8.14
CA ASP A 61 -3.13 -4.74 7.61
C ASP A 61 -3.62 -5.93 8.46
N ASP A 62 -3.70 -5.80 9.79
CA ASP A 62 -4.19 -6.83 10.70
C ASP A 62 -5.71 -6.80 10.94
N GLY A 63 -6.40 -5.77 10.42
CA GLY A 63 -7.85 -5.61 10.48
C GLY A 63 -8.38 -5.05 11.80
N SER A 64 -7.53 -4.63 12.75
CA SER A 64 -7.96 -3.94 13.97
C SER A 64 -8.49 -2.53 13.72
N ILE A 65 -8.10 -1.89 12.61
CA ILE A 65 -8.65 -0.63 12.10
C ILE A 65 -9.51 -0.92 10.87
N SER A 66 -10.81 -0.59 10.94
CA SER A 66 -11.71 -0.65 9.79
C SER A 66 -11.81 0.69 9.09
N THR A 67 -11.78 0.68 7.76
CA THR A 67 -11.99 1.86 6.92
C THR A 67 -13.47 2.14 6.63
N GLY A 68 -14.35 1.20 6.95
CA GLY A 68 -15.75 1.23 6.52
C GLY A 68 -15.98 0.85 5.05
N TYR A 69 -14.93 0.75 4.22
CA TYR A 69 -15.02 0.34 2.82
C TYR A 69 -15.23 -1.18 2.70
N GLY A 70 -16.16 -1.60 1.83
CA GLY A 70 -16.47 -3.03 1.61
C GLY A 70 -17.35 -3.69 2.67
N ASN A 71 -17.96 -2.90 3.58
CA ASN A 71 -19.03 -3.33 4.48
C ASN A 71 -20.42 -3.10 3.86
#